data_AF-A0A0S1TMM1-F1
#
_entry.id   AF-A0A0S1TMM1-F1
#
_cell.length_a   1.000
_cell.length_b   1.000
_cell.length_c   1.000
_cell.angle_alpha   90.00
_cell.angle_beta   90.00
_cell.angle_gamma   90.00
#
_symmetry.space_group_name_H-M   'P 1'
#
loop_
_entity.id
_entity.type
_entity.pdbx_description
1 polymer ?
#
loop_
_entity_poly.entity_id
_entity_poly.type
_entity_poly.pdbx_seq_one_letter_code
_entity_poly.pdbx_strand_id
1 'polypeptide(L)'
;MKQGVLTNSRVRLLMSKGHSCYRPRRDGERKRKSVRGCIVDANLSVLALVIVRKGEQEIPGLTDGNVPRRLGPKRASKIRKLFNLSKEDDVRRYVVKRLLPAKEGKENAKPRYKAPKIQRLVTPVVLQRRRHRLALKKKRVQKRKQSENEYAKLLAQRKKESKVRRQEELKRRRSASMRDSKSSNQSAPQK
;
A
#
# COMPACT_ATOMS: atom_id res chain seq x y z
N MET A 1 -21.97 0.11 -29.77
CA MET A 1 -22.41 -1.28 -29.55
C MET A 1 -21.88 -1.76 -28.22
N LYS A 2 -22.58 -2.66 -27.53
CA LYS A 2 -22.15 -3.22 -26.23
C LYS A 2 -22.14 -4.75 -26.30
N GLN A 3 -20.99 -5.34 -25.97
CA GLN A 3 -20.85 -6.79 -25.85
C GLN A 3 -21.80 -7.38 -24.81
N GLY A 4 -22.40 -8.53 -25.13
CA GLY A 4 -23.32 -9.25 -24.24
C GLY A 4 -24.77 -8.77 -24.28
N VAL A 5 -25.11 -7.84 -25.17
CA VAL A 5 -26.50 -7.43 -25.42
C VAL A 5 -26.95 -8.08 -26.72
N LEU A 6 -27.61 -9.23 -26.60
CA LEU A 6 -27.96 -10.14 -27.70
C LEU A 6 -29.19 -9.65 -28.49
N THR A 7 -29.21 -8.39 -28.89
CA THR A 7 -30.26 -7.82 -29.74
C THR A 7 -29.63 -7.03 -30.90
N ASN A 8 -30.36 -6.94 -31.99
CA ASN A 8 -30.08 -6.03 -33.11
C ASN A 8 -30.79 -4.69 -32.92
N SER A 9 -31.27 -4.32 -31.73
CA SER A 9 -31.97 -3.05 -31.46
C SER A 9 -31.24 -2.23 -30.38
N ARG A 10 -31.81 -1.08 -29.98
CA ARG A 10 -31.30 -0.30 -28.84
C ARG A 10 -32.08 -0.65 -27.59
N VAL A 11 -31.36 -0.86 -26.50
CA VAL A 11 -31.93 -1.18 -25.18
C VAL A 11 -31.42 -0.20 -24.14
N ARG A 12 -32.22 0.04 -23.09
CA ARG A 12 -31.82 0.90 -21.97
C ARG A 12 -31.32 0.07 -20.80
N LEU A 13 -30.03 0.20 -20.47
CA LEU A 13 -29.40 -0.53 -19.37
C LEU A 13 -28.97 0.42 -18.27
N LEU A 14 -29.06 -0.02 -17.02
CA LEU A 14 -28.48 0.68 -15.87
C LEU A 14 -26.98 0.41 -15.81
N MET A 15 -26.17 1.43 -16.07
CA MET A 15 -24.71 1.31 -16.21
C MET A 15 -23.99 1.86 -14.99
N SER A 16 -22.93 1.17 -14.56
CA SER A 16 -22.06 1.54 -13.44
C SER A 16 -20.62 1.82 -13.91
N LYS A 17 -19.74 2.21 -12.98
CA LYS A 17 -18.30 2.40 -13.22
C LYS A 17 -17.67 1.13 -13.79
N GLY A 18 -16.91 1.26 -14.89
CA GLY A 18 -16.23 0.15 -15.56
C GLY A 18 -17.01 -0.47 -16.72
N HIS A 19 -18.31 -0.18 -16.87
CA HIS A 19 -19.05 -0.61 -18.06
C HIS A 19 -18.60 0.18 -19.31
N SER A 20 -18.42 -0.51 -20.44
CA SER A 20 -18.26 0.13 -21.75
C SER A 20 -19.46 1.01 -22.08
N CYS A 21 -19.25 2.12 -22.81
CA CYS A 21 -20.26 3.12 -23.21
C CYS A 21 -20.77 4.08 -22.10
N TYR A 22 -20.22 4.03 -20.89
CA TYR A 22 -20.53 4.98 -19.81
C TYR A 22 -19.29 5.35 -19.00
N ARG A 23 -19.22 6.64 -18.61
CA ARG A 23 -18.21 7.16 -17.69
C ARG A 23 -18.94 7.92 -16.57
N PRO A 24 -18.90 7.43 -15.32
CA PRO A 24 -19.57 8.10 -14.21
C PRO A 24 -18.91 9.46 -13.90
N ARG A 25 -19.71 10.40 -13.37
CA ARG A 25 -19.25 11.72 -12.94
C ARG A 25 -19.02 11.77 -11.43
N ARG A 26 -19.76 10.96 -10.67
CA ARG A 26 -19.57 10.78 -9.23
C ARG A 26 -19.27 9.32 -8.91
N ASP A 27 -18.57 9.08 -7.81
CA ASP A 27 -18.36 7.72 -7.35
C ASP A 27 -19.68 7.09 -6.88
N GLY A 28 -19.89 5.82 -7.20
CA GLY A 28 -21.14 5.11 -6.93
C GLY A 28 -22.30 5.41 -7.89
N GLU A 29 -22.16 6.41 -8.78
CA GLU A 29 -23.21 6.76 -9.73
C GLU A 29 -23.54 5.60 -10.69
N ARG A 30 -24.85 5.34 -10.84
CA ARG A 30 -25.40 4.46 -11.87
C ARG A 30 -26.38 5.24 -12.72
N LYS A 31 -26.30 5.09 -14.05
CA LYS A 31 -27.19 5.81 -14.98
C LYS A 31 -27.78 4.88 -16.02
N ARG A 32 -29.10 4.96 -16.23
CA ARG A 32 -29.77 4.25 -17.34
C ARG A 32 -29.46 4.95 -18.66
N LYS A 33 -28.76 4.27 -19.57
CA LYS A 33 -28.44 4.78 -20.91
C LYS A 33 -28.93 3.82 -21.99
N SER A 34 -29.34 4.39 -23.12
CA SER A 34 -29.60 3.63 -24.34
C SER A 34 -28.29 3.18 -24.95
N VAL A 35 -28.18 1.90 -25.31
CA VAL A 35 -27.03 1.29 -25.97
C VAL A 35 -27.51 0.40 -27.10
N ARG A 36 -26.75 0.39 -28.21
CA ARG A 36 -26.93 -0.55 -29.32
C ARG A 36 -26.43 -1.94 -28.90
N GLY A 37 -27.17 -3.00 -29.22
CA GLY A 37 -26.74 -4.38 -29.00
C GLY A 37 -25.50 -4.80 -29.80
N CYS A 38 -25.08 -6.05 -29.64
CA CYS A 38 -23.87 -6.59 -30.27
C CYS A 38 -24.10 -7.23 -31.64
N ILE A 39 -25.36 -7.52 -32.02
CA ILE A 39 -25.68 -8.08 -33.32
C ILE A 39 -25.60 -6.96 -34.37
N VAL A 40 -24.90 -7.24 -35.47
CA VAL A 40 -24.68 -6.32 -36.58
C VAL A 40 -25.91 -6.32 -37.50
N ASP A 41 -26.34 -5.15 -37.95
CA ASP A 41 -27.38 -4.97 -38.95
C ASP A 41 -27.00 -3.88 -39.96
N ALA A 42 -27.82 -3.70 -41.00
CA ALA A 42 -27.62 -2.67 -42.01
C ALA A 42 -27.78 -1.23 -41.48
N ASN A 43 -28.38 -1.04 -40.29
CA ASN A 43 -28.65 0.27 -39.70
C ASN A 43 -27.46 0.83 -38.89
N LEU A 44 -26.23 0.43 -39.22
CA LEU A 44 -25.00 0.94 -38.60
C LEU A 44 -24.30 1.91 -39.54
N SER A 45 -23.92 3.09 -39.03
CA SER A 45 -23.16 4.06 -39.81
C SER A 45 -21.68 3.70 -39.95
N VAL A 46 -21.09 3.07 -38.92
CA VAL A 46 -19.66 2.72 -38.89
C VAL A 46 -19.48 1.40 -38.16
N LEU A 47 -18.69 0.49 -38.74
CA LEU A 47 -18.25 -0.74 -38.10
C LEU A 47 -16.73 -0.68 -37.89
N ALA A 48 -16.29 -0.79 -36.63
CA ALA A 48 -14.87 -0.80 -36.30
C ALA A 48 -14.32 -2.24 -36.40
N LEU A 49 -13.40 -2.48 -37.33
CA LEU A 49 -12.78 -3.77 -37.58
C LEU A 49 -11.31 -3.77 -37.14
N VAL A 50 -10.80 -4.93 -36.70
CA VAL A 50 -9.40 -5.13 -36.31
C VAL A 50 -8.86 -6.32 -37.11
N ILE A 51 -7.75 -6.10 -37.83
CA ILE A 51 -7.07 -7.15 -38.60
C ILE A 51 -6.27 -8.03 -37.65
N VAL A 52 -6.53 -9.34 -37.67
CA VAL A 52 -5.82 -10.33 -36.85
C VAL A 52 -4.74 -11.07 -37.64
N ARG A 53 -4.95 -11.27 -38.94
CA ARG A 53 -4.01 -11.95 -39.86
C ARG A 53 -3.89 -11.13 -41.14
N LYS A 54 -2.67 -11.00 -41.65
CA LYS A 54 -2.39 -10.35 -42.93
C LYS A 54 -2.73 -11.32 -44.08
N GLY A 55 -3.31 -10.81 -45.16
CA GLY A 55 -3.52 -11.56 -46.40
C GLY A 55 -2.28 -11.54 -47.30
N GLU A 56 -2.42 -12.03 -48.53
CA GLU A 56 -1.33 -12.07 -49.51
C GLU A 56 -0.94 -10.65 -50.00
N GLN A 57 -1.94 -9.81 -50.26
CA GLN A 57 -1.73 -8.44 -50.73
C GLN A 57 -1.62 -7.44 -49.58
N GLU A 58 -0.79 -6.41 -49.77
CA GLU A 58 -0.69 -5.29 -48.84
C GLU A 58 -1.81 -4.27 -49.07
N ILE A 59 -2.29 -3.68 -47.98
CA ILE A 59 -3.31 -2.65 -47.95
C ILE A 59 -2.63 -1.28 -47.73
N PRO A 60 -2.72 -0.38 -48.72
CA PRO A 60 -2.17 0.96 -48.65
C PRO A 60 -2.49 1.70 -47.36
N GLY A 61 -1.46 2.18 -46.67
CA GLY A 61 -1.58 3.00 -45.46
C GLY A 61 -1.99 2.26 -44.18
N LEU A 62 -2.22 0.95 -44.24
CA LEU A 62 -2.54 0.14 -43.06
C LEU A 62 -1.50 -0.94 -42.78
N THR A 63 -1.10 -1.72 -43.79
CA THR A 63 -0.13 -2.81 -43.61
C THR A 63 1.29 -2.45 -44.04
N ASP A 64 1.45 -1.40 -44.84
CA ASP A 64 2.72 -1.06 -45.49
C ASP A 64 3.69 -0.39 -44.51
N GLY A 65 3.14 0.35 -43.54
CA GLY A 65 3.90 1.14 -42.58
C GLY A 65 3.87 0.55 -41.18
N ASN A 66 5.01 0.58 -40.49
CA ASN A 66 5.07 0.30 -39.06
C ASN A 66 5.16 1.59 -38.25
N VAL A 67 4.13 1.90 -37.46
CA VAL A 67 4.14 3.04 -36.54
C VAL A 67 4.76 2.62 -35.20
N PRO A 68 5.98 3.06 -34.86
CA PRO A 68 6.65 2.61 -33.64
C PRO A 68 5.94 3.12 -32.38
N ARG A 69 6.02 2.33 -31.31
CA ARG A 69 5.47 2.72 -30.00
C ARG A 69 6.24 3.93 -29.46
N ARG A 70 5.54 5.05 -29.28
CA ARG A 70 6.12 6.31 -28.79
C ARG A 70 6.76 6.25 -27.40
N LEU A 71 6.25 5.40 -26.50
CA LEU A 71 6.65 5.36 -25.10
C LEU A 71 7.11 3.98 -24.68
N GLY A 72 8.29 3.93 -24.05
CA GLY A 72 8.83 2.74 -23.42
C GLY A 72 8.27 2.48 -22.00
N PRO A 73 8.60 1.33 -21.41
CA PRO A 73 8.19 0.97 -20.06
C PRO A 73 8.81 1.89 -18.98
N LYS A 74 8.00 2.33 -18.00
CA LYS A 74 8.44 3.15 -16.86
C LYS A 74 8.85 2.35 -15.61
N ARG A 75 8.33 1.12 -15.48
CA ARG A 75 8.52 0.28 -14.28
C ARG A 75 9.81 -0.53 -14.42
N ALA A 76 10.66 -0.55 -13.40
CA ALA A 76 11.94 -1.27 -13.43
C ALA A 76 11.81 -2.73 -13.89
N SER A 77 10.82 -3.48 -13.39
CA SER A 77 10.60 -4.87 -13.80
C SER A 77 10.17 -5.04 -15.27
N LYS A 78 9.47 -4.05 -15.85
CA LYS A 78 9.10 -4.09 -17.28
C LYS A 78 10.28 -3.72 -18.18
N ILE A 79 11.18 -2.86 -17.71
CA ILE A 79 12.42 -2.53 -18.42
C ILE A 79 13.32 -3.78 -18.49
N ARG A 80 13.48 -4.50 -17.37
CA ARG A 80 14.23 -5.76 -17.35
C ARG A 80 13.69 -6.79 -18.33
N LYS A 81 12.37 -6.99 -18.36
CA LYS A 81 11.72 -7.90 -19.31
C LYS A 81 11.88 -7.49 -20.77
N LEU A 82 11.98 -6.20 -21.07
CA LEU A 82 12.10 -5.72 -22.45
C LEU A 82 13.48 -6.02 -23.03
N PHE A 83 14.53 -5.89 -22.22
CA PHE A 83 15.92 -6.08 -22.63
C PHE A 83 16.54 -7.38 -22.10
N ASN A 84 15.72 -8.31 -21.58
CA ASN A 84 16.13 -9.57 -20.96
C ASN A 84 17.25 -9.42 -19.92
N LEU A 85 17.19 -8.36 -19.10
CA LEU A 85 18.19 -8.06 -18.08
C LEU A 85 18.03 -8.95 -16.83
N SER A 86 19.15 -9.21 -16.18
CA SER A 86 19.21 -9.83 -14.85
C SER A 86 18.72 -8.87 -13.75
N LYS A 87 18.71 -9.33 -12.49
CA LYS A 87 18.29 -8.48 -11.36
C LYS A 87 19.40 -7.53 -10.91
N GLU A 88 20.63 -7.89 -11.22
CA GLU A 88 21.87 -7.24 -10.86
C GLU A 88 22.14 -6.03 -11.77
N ASP A 89 21.65 -6.09 -13.01
CA ASP A 89 21.81 -5.04 -14.01
C ASP A 89 21.13 -3.71 -13.63
N ASP A 90 21.85 -2.60 -13.91
CA ASP A 90 21.34 -1.26 -13.71
C ASP A 90 20.38 -0.83 -14.83
N VAL A 91 19.08 -0.91 -14.53
CA VAL A 91 17.98 -0.50 -15.42
C VAL A 91 18.01 0.97 -15.83
N ARG A 92 18.78 1.84 -15.15
CA ARG A 92 18.84 3.29 -15.47
C ARG A 92 19.42 3.57 -16.85
N ARG A 93 20.36 2.74 -17.30
CA ARG A 93 21.05 2.90 -18.58
C ARG A 93 20.15 2.52 -19.76
N TYR A 94 19.29 1.53 -19.55
CA TYR A 94 18.40 0.95 -20.57
C TYR A 94 17.04 1.65 -20.70
N VAL A 95 16.84 2.81 -20.06
CA VAL A 95 15.57 3.54 -20.22
C VAL A 95 15.53 4.23 -21.58
N VAL A 96 14.53 3.86 -22.40
CA VAL A 96 14.27 4.51 -23.69
C VAL A 96 14.01 6.01 -23.46
N LYS A 97 14.84 6.84 -24.09
CA LYS A 97 14.74 8.30 -24.05
C LYS A 97 14.07 8.79 -25.32
N ARG A 98 13.24 9.82 -25.18
CA ARG A 98 12.61 10.50 -26.31
C ARG A 98 13.38 11.78 -26.62
N LEU A 99 13.80 11.93 -27.88
CA LEU A 99 14.30 13.21 -28.38
C LEU A 99 13.13 14.21 -28.43
N LEU A 100 13.35 15.42 -27.89
CA LEU A 100 12.39 16.50 -28.00
C LEU A 100 12.68 17.34 -29.25
N PRO A 101 11.63 17.84 -29.94
CA PRO A 101 11.83 18.79 -31.01
C PRO A 101 12.53 20.04 -30.47
N ALA A 102 13.32 20.70 -31.32
CA ALA A 102 13.88 22.01 -31.03
C ALA A 102 12.73 22.97 -30.67
N LYS A 103 12.93 23.81 -29.66
CA LYS A 103 11.94 24.85 -29.35
C LYS A 103 12.04 25.94 -30.42
N GLU A 104 10.90 26.39 -30.93
CA GLU A 104 10.81 27.55 -31.83
C GLU A 104 11.58 28.73 -31.20
N GLY A 105 12.48 29.33 -31.99
CA GLY A 105 13.39 30.41 -31.56
C GLY A 105 14.76 29.98 -31.01
N LYS A 106 15.12 28.68 -31.07
CA LYS A 106 16.48 28.20 -30.73
C LYS A 106 16.98 27.13 -31.71
N GLU A 107 17.27 27.56 -32.93
CA GLU A 107 17.77 26.68 -34.01
C GLU A 107 19.12 26.03 -33.67
N ASN A 108 19.95 26.67 -32.86
CA ASN A 108 21.25 26.16 -32.42
C ASN A 108 21.23 25.44 -31.05
N ALA A 109 20.06 25.10 -30.51
CA ALA A 109 19.98 24.41 -29.22
C ALA A 109 20.28 22.91 -29.34
N LYS A 110 21.19 22.41 -28.49
CA LYS A 110 21.55 20.99 -28.41
C LYS A 110 20.30 20.10 -28.22
N PRO A 111 20.25 18.92 -28.88
CA PRO A 111 19.12 18.00 -28.79
C PRO A 111 18.85 17.56 -27.35
N ARG A 112 17.62 17.77 -26.87
CA ARG A 112 17.23 17.43 -25.50
C ARG A 112 16.49 16.10 -25.44
N TYR A 113 16.98 15.20 -24.61
CA TYR A 113 16.34 13.92 -24.34
C TYR A 113 15.47 13.98 -23.08
N LYS A 114 14.27 13.39 -23.12
CA LYS A 114 13.43 13.16 -21.94
C LYS A 114 13.30 11.66 -21.67
N ALA A 115 13.46 11.30 -20.40
CA ALA A 115 13.26 9.94 -19.90
C ALA A 115 12.17 9.92 -18.81
N PRO A 116 11.39 8.84 -18.69
CA PRO A 116 10.49 8.68 -17.57
C PRO A 116 11.25 8.42 -16.26
N LYS A 117 10.76 8.98 -15.14
CA LYS A 117 11.23 8.58 -13.80
C LYS A 117 10.91 7.11 -13.56
N ILE A 118 11.95 6.29 -13.36
CA ILE A 118 11.78 4.85 -13.16
C ILE A 118 11.00 4.59 -11.87
N GLN A 119 9.92 3.82 -11.97
CA GLN A 119 9.13 3.40 -10.82
C GLN A 119 9.57 2.02 -10.33
N ARG A 120 9.47 1.79 -9.02
CA ARG A 120 9.81 0.53 -8.35
C ARG A 120 11.29 0.14 -8.48
N LEU A 121 12.18 1.11 -8.69
CA LEU A 121 13.61 0.92 -8.53
C LEU A 121 13.94 0.90 -7.04
N VAL A 122 14.75 -0.07 -6.60
CA VAL A 122 15.31 -0.08 -5.24
C VAL A 122 16.43 0.96 -5.20
N THR A 123 16.28 1.99 -4.36
CA THR A 123 17.28 3.04 -4.18
C THR A 123 17.82 3.01 -2.74
N PRO A 124 19.00 3.62 -2.46
CA PRO A 124 19.53 3.71 -1.10
C PRO A 124 18.54 4.30 -0.09
N VAL A 125 17.74 5.28 -0.51
CA VAL A 125 16.66 5.87 0.30
C VAL A 125 15.57 4.84 0.67
N VAL A 126 15.19 3.95 -0.25
CA VAL A 126 14.22 2.88 0.03
C VAL A 126 14.79 1.89 1.06
N LEU A 127 16.08 1.54 0.93
CA LEU A 127 16.78 0.67 1.88
C LEU A 127 16.87 1.34 3.26
N GLN A 128 17.23 2.62 3.33
CA GLN A 128 17.28 3.39 4.57
C GLN A 128 15.91 3.46 5.25
N ARG A 129 14.84 3.77 4.50
CA ARG A 129 13.45 3.78 5.03
C ARG A 129 13.03 2.42 5.58
N ARG A 130 13.44 1.32 4.92
CA ARG A 130 13.20 -0.04 5.41
C ARG A 130 13.97 -0.30 6.71
N ARG A 131 15.27 0.04 6.78
CA ARG A 131 16.09 -0.09 7.99
C ARG A 131 15.51 0.73 9.15
N HIS A 132 15.14 1.98 8.91
CA HIS A 132 14.51 2.86 9.90
C HIS A 132 13.21 2.27 10.47
N ARG A 133 12.33 1.74 9.60
CA ARG A 133 11.09 1.08 10.04
C ARG A 133 11.37 -0.10 10.98
N LEU A 134 12.37 -0.93 10.65
CA LEU A 134 12.76 -2.06 11.49
C LEU A 134 13.36 -1.58 12.82
N ALA A 135 14.20 -0.54 12.80
CA ALA A 135 14.76 0.07 14.01
C ALA A 135 13.66 0.60 14.95
N LEU A 136 12.64 1.29 14.41
CA LEU A 136 11.50 1.75 15.20
C LEU A 136 10.72 0.59 15.85
N LYS A 137 10.53 -0.53 15.14
CA LYS A 137 9.91 -1.72 15.73
C LYS A 137 10.73 -2.28 16.89
N LYS A 138 12.06 -2.38 16.74
CA LYS A 138 12.97 -2.81 17.81
C LYS A 138 12.91 -1.86 19.02
N LYS A 139 12.93 -0.54 18.78
CA LYS A 139 12.83 0.48 19.83
C LYS A 139 11.52 0.39 20.62
N ARG A 140 10.39 0.12 19.94
CA ARG A 140 9.09 -0.10 20.62
C ARG A 140 9.11 -1.33 21.52
N VAL A 141 9.70 -2.43 21.06
CA VAL A 141 9.83 -3.66 21.86
C VAL A 141 10.73 -3.43 23.07
N GLN A 142 11.86 -2.74 22.89
CA GLN A 142 12.75 -2.39 24.00
C GLN A 142 12.05 -1.49 25.02
N LYS A 143 11.36 -0.44 24.58
CA LYS A 143 10.58 0.44 25.46
C LYS A 143 9.54 -0.34 26.25
N ARG A 144 8.80 -1.26 25.61
CA ARG A 144 7.81 -2.11 26.29
C ARG A 144 8.46 -2.95 27.39
N LYS A 145 9.58 -3.62 27.10
CA LYS A 145 10.34 -4.42 28.09
C LYS A 145 10.86 -3.56 29.24
N GLN A 146 11.35 -2.36 28.96
CA GLN A 146 11.82 -1.43 29.99
C GLN A 146 10.67 -1.00 30.90
N SER A 147 9.54 -0.56 30.34
CA SER A 147 8.36 -0.16 31.13
C SER A 147 7.77 -1.32 31.95
N GLU A 148 7.78 -2.54 31.41
CA GLU A 148 7.37 -3.76 32.12
C GLU A 148 8.29 -4.04 33.32
N ASN A 149 9.61 -3.95 33.12
CA ASN A 149 10.60 -4.13 34.18
C ASN A 149 10.51 -3.03 35.24
N GLU A 150 10.32 -1.77 34.85
CA GLU A 150 10.11 -0.63 35.75
C GLU A 150 8.86 -0.82 36.60
N TYR A 151 7.75 -1.22 35.98
CA TYR A 151 6.50 -1.50 36.68
C TYR A 151 6.64 -2.69 37.64
N ALA A 152 7.32 -3.78 37.22
CA ALA A 152 7.57 -4.93 38.07
C ALA A 152 8.39 -4.57 39.31
N LYS A 153 9.42 -3.71 39.16
CA LYS A 153 10.20 -3.18 40.29
C LYS A 153 9.35 -2.36 41.25
N LEU A 154 8.52 -1.44 40.72
CA LEU A 154 7.60 -0.62 41.51
C LEU A 154 6.63 -1.51 42.32
N LEU A 155 6.07 -2.53 41.66
CA LEU A 155 5.11 -3.46 42.27
C LEU A 155 5.78 -4.28 43.39
N ALA A 156 7.01 -4.74 43.19
CA ALA A 156 7.78 -5.44 44.22
C ALA A 156 8.05 -4.55 45.44
N GLN A 157 8.42 -3.28 45.23
CA GLN A 157 8.62 -2.31 46.31
C GLN A 157 7.32 -2.09 47.12
N ARG A 158 6.20 -1.82 46.44
CA ARG A 158 4.89 -1.61 47.09
C ARG A 158 4.42 -2.84 47.88
N LYS A 159 4.66 -4.04 47.36
CA LYS A 159 4.37 -5.30 48.08
C LYS A 159 5.23 -5.43 49.34
N LYS A 160 6.51 -5.08 49.28
CA LYS A 160 7.41 -5.10 50.44
C LYS A 160 6.95 -4.11 51.51
N GLU A 161 6.66 -2.87 51.13
CA GLU A 161 6.14 -1.82 52.03
C GLU A 161 4.83 -2.25 52.70
N SER A 162 3.88 -2.79 51.93
CA SER A 162 2.61 -3.31 52.46
C SER A 162 2.82 -4.48 53.43
N LYS A 163 3.74 -5.40 53.15
CA LYS A 163 4.09 -6.52 54.04
C LYS A 163 4.70 -6.03 55.35
N VAL A 164 5.60 -5.05 55.30
CA VAL A 164 6.20 -4.43 56.50
C VAL A 164 5.11 -3.75 57.33
N ARG A 165 4.26 -2.92 56.72
CA ARG A 165 3.14 -2.24 57.41
C ARG A 165 2.20 -3.24 58.09
N ARG A 166 1.86 -4.35 57.42
CA ARG A 166 1.04 -5.43 58.00
C ARG A 166 1.75 -6.14 59.15
N GLN A 167 3.07 -6.34 59.07
CA GLN A 167 3.84 -6.94 60.16
C GLN A 167 3.93 -6.01 61.38
N GLU A 168 4.10 -4.71 61.18
CA GLU A 168 4.08 -3.71 62.27
C GLU A 168 2.72 -3.69 62.97
N GLU A 169 1.62 -3.72 62.22
CA GLU A 169 0.27 -3.77 62.79
C GLU A 169 0.04 -5.06 63.60
N LEU A 170 0.49 -6.21 63.09
CA LEU A 170 0.44 -7.48 63.81
C LEU A 170 1.31 -7.46 65.08
N LYS A 171 2.51 -6.87 65.02
CA LYS A 171 3.37 -6.68 66.22
C LYS A 171 2.67 -5.81 67.26
N ARG A 172 2.03 -4.71 66.83
CA ARG A 172 1.27 -3.81 67.72
C ARG A 172 0.06 -4.50 68.36
N ARG A 173 -0.66 -5.34 67.62
CA ARG A 173 -1.74 -6.18 68.19
C ARG A 173 -1.20 -7.20 69.20
N ARG A 174 -0.09 -7.87 68.86
CA ARG A 174 0.52 -8.89 69.74
C ARG A 174 1.12 -8.28 71.01
N SER A 175 1.67 -7.06 70.95
CA SER A 175 2.13 -6.36 72.15
C SER A 175 0.97 -5.86 73.01
N ALA A 176 -0.15 -5.43 72.41
CA ALA A 176 -1.37 -5.10 73.15
C ALA A 176 -1.95 -6.33 73.87
N SER A 177 -2.06 -7.49 73.19
CA SER A 177 -2.56 -8.72 73.81
C SER A 177 -1.63 -9.24 74.92
N MET A 178 -0.31 -9.14 74.75
CA MET A 178 0.66 -9.51 75.79
C MET A 178 0.58 -8.61 77.02
N ARG A 179 0.24 -7.32 76.84
CA ARG A 179 0.07 -6.36 77.93
C ARG A 179 -1.17 -6.68 78.76
N ASP A 180 -2.28 -7.00 78.11
CA ASP A 180 -3.52 -7.47 78.78
C ASP A 180 -3.33 -8.80 79.52
N SER A 181 -2.51 -9.73 78.99
CA SER A 181 -2.21 -10.99 79.68
C SER A 181 -1.21 -10.86 80.85
N LYS A 182 -0.43 -9.76 80.91
CA LYS A 182 0.51 -9.50 82.01
C LYS A 182 -0.15 -8.76 83.16
N SER A 183 -1.13 -7.90 82.87
CA SER A 183 -1.94 -7.25 83.91
C SER A 183 -2.84 -8.26 84.64
N SER A 184 -3.30 -9.33 83.98
CA SER A 184 -4.09 -10.39 84.62
C SER A 184 -3.27 -11.34 85.51
N ASN A 185 -1.96 -11.50 85.27
CA ASN A 185 -1.08 -12.34 86.10
C ASN A 185 -0.49 -11.62 87.31
N GLN A 186 -0.48 -10.28 87.35
CA GLN A 186 -0.03 -9.51 88.52
C GLN A 186 -1.11 -9.37 89.61
N SER A 187 -2.36 -9.69 89.30
CA SER A 187 -3.50 -9.65 90.24
C SER A 187 -3.81 -10.99 90.91
N ALA A 188 -2.95 -12.01 90.75
CA ALA A 188 -3.08 -13.28 91.48
C ALA A 188 -2.36 -13.16 92.84
N PRO A 189 -3.07 -13.24 93.99
CA PRO A 189 -2.43 -13.18 95.30
C PRO A 189 -1.63 -14.46 95.56
N GLN A 190 -0.37 -14.32 95.99
CA GLN A 190 0.42 -15.44 96.49
C GLN A 190 -0.14 -15.88 97.85
N LYS A 191 -0.41 -17.18 98.00
CA LYS A 191 -0.70 -17.84 99.28
C LYS A 191 0.59 -18.17 100.00
#